data_AF-A0A7S4J8P7-F1
#
_entry.id   AF-A0A7S4J8P7-F1
#
_cell.length_a   1.000
_cell.length_b   1.000
_cell.length_c   1.000
_cell.angle_alpha   90.00
_cell.angle_beta   90.00
_cell.angle_gamma   90.00
#
_symmetry.space_group_name_H-M   'P 1'
#
loop_
_entity.id
_entity.type
_entity.pdbx_description
1 polymer ?
#
loop_
_entity_poly.entity_id
_entity_poly.type
_entity_poly.pdbx_seq_one_letter_code
_entity_poly.pdbx_strand_id
1 'polypeptide(L)'
;RVKAVDLLVLLRSFAPSNGEVTSVKIYPSEFGKERMEKEKHEGPAQYLGIKSEDQDDSEDDNGGGDEEEVDMVKLRRYEAEKLKYFYAVVECDSARTAKCIYAMCDGVEYEASANVIDLRYIPDEEEFEESEVHAVA
;
A
#
# COMPACT_ATOMS: atom_id res chain seq x y z
N ARG A 1 -6.60 8.69 -0.19
CA ARG A 1 -5.37 8.20 0.49
C ARG A 1 -5.77 7.83 1.91
N VAL A 2 -5.62 6.55 2.29
CA VAL A 2 -5.92 6.05 3.63
C VAL A 2 -4.83 6.51 4.60
N LYS A 3 -5.21 6.99 5.78
CA LYS A 3 -4.33 7.44 6.87
C LYS A 3 -4.36 6.44 8.03
N ALA A 4 -3.40 6.56 8.95
CA ALA A 4 -3.34 5.72 10.15
C ALA A 4 -4.63 5.79 10.98
N VAL A 5 -5.22 6.99 11.10
CA VAL A 5 -6.49 7.18 11.82
C VAL A 5 -7.66 6.48 11.15
N ASP A 6 -7.66 6.38 9.82
CA ASP A 6 -8.73 5.70 9.08
C ASP A 6 -8.67 4.19 9.35
N LEU A 7 -7.46 3.61 9.35
CA LEU A 7 -7.23 2.21 9.73
C LEU A 7 -7.60 1.95 11.20
N LEU A 8 -7.24 2.87 12.11
CA LEU A 8 -7.58 2.74 13.52
C LEU A 8 -9.11 2.69 13.72
N VAL A 9 -9.84 3.63 13.12
CA VAL A 9 -11.30 3.69 13.22
C VAL A 9 -11.94 2.45 12.60
N LEU A 10 -11.46 2.03 11.43
CA LEU A 10 -11.92 0.82 10.75
C LEU A 10 -11.75 -0.40 11.66
N LEU A 11 -10.53 -0.69 12.11
CA LEU A 11 -10.24 -1.92 12.86
C LEU A 11 -10.90 -1.91 14.24
N ARG A 12 -11.06 -0.75 14.88
CA ARG A 12 -11.85 -0.61 16.11
C ARG A 12 -13.33 -0.96 15.91
N SER A 13 -13.91 -0.66 14.74
CA SER A 13 -15.31 -1.01 14.47
C SER A 13 -15.56 -2.53 14.41
N PHE A 14 -14.49 -3.30 14.19
CA PHE A 14 -14.46 -4.76 14.16
C PHE A 14 -13.86 -5.38 15.42
N ALA A 15 -13.48 -4.58 16.42
CA ALA A 15 -13.06 -5.10 17.71
C ALA A 15 -14.28 -5.66 18.50
N PRO A 16 -14.11 -6.71 19.31
CA PRO A 16 -15.17 -7.18 20.20
C PRO A 16 -15.50 -6.10 21.24
N SER A 17 -16.67 -6.19 21.88
CA SER A 17 -17.18 -5.18 22.84
C SER A 17 -16.25 -4.85 24.02
N ASN A 18 -15.29 -5.71 24.31
CA ASN A 18 -14.30 -5.56 25.37
C ASN A 18 -12.85 -5.58 24.87
N GLY A 19 -12.64 -5.43 23.56
CA GLY A 19 -11.31 -5.39 22.94
C GLY A 19 -11.00 -4.02 22.36
N GLU A 20 -9.72 -3.71 22.23
CA GLU A 20 -9.24 -2.41 21.77
C GLU A 20 -8.05 -2.55 20.83
N VAL A 21 -8.06 -1.76 19.75
CA VAL A 21 -6.86 -1.47 18.95
C VAL A 21 -6.14 -0.31 19.62
N THR A 22 -4.94 -0.58 20.14
CA THR A 22 -4.17 0.34 20.98
C THR A 22 -3.39 1.33 20.14
N SER A 23 -2.83 0.90 19.01
CA SER A 23 -2.12 1.78 18.09
C SER A 23 -2.11 1.28 16.65
N VAL A 24 -1.99 2.21 15.71
CA VAL A 24 -1.66 1.92 14.31
C VAL A 24 -0.45 2.75 13.90
N LYS A 25 0.62 2.07 13.46
CA LYS A 25 1.84 2.71 12.95
C LYS A 25 2.06 2.34 11.50
N ILE A 26 2.30 3.34 10.65
CA ILE A 26 2.57 3.15 9.22
C ILE A 26 4.07 3.22 8.99
N TYR A 27 4.61 2.24 8.27
CA TYR A 27 6.01 2.13 7.91
C TYR A 27 6.16 2.08 6.38
N PRO A 28 7.21 2.69 5.81
CA PRO A 28 7.55 2.45 4.41
C PRO A 28 8.12 1.03 4.27
N SER A 29 7.64 0.27 3.28
CA SER A 29 8.21 -1.04 2.97
C SER A 29 9.57 -0.88 2.29
N GLU A 30 10.42 -1.90 2.32
CA GLU A 30 11.69 -1.89 1.59
C GLU A 30 11.50 -1.61 0.09
N PHE A 31 10.48 -2.26 -0.51
CA PHE A 31 10.07 -1.97 -1.89
C PHE A 31 9.66 -0.51 -2.08
N GLY A 32 8.90 0.05 -1.13
CA GLY A 32 8.48 1.44 -1.14
C GLY A 32 9.65 2.41 -1.03
N LYS A 33 10.58 2.17 -0.10
CA LYS A 33 11.80 2.98 0.08
C LYS A 33 12.60 3.03 -1.22
N GLU A 34 12.86 1.88 -1.83
CA GLU A 34 13.59 1.79 -3.10
C GLU A 34 12.87 2.54 -4.23
N ARG A 35 11.55 2.33 -4.37
CA ARG A 35 10.75 2.97 -5.43
C ARG A 35 10.64 4.48 -5.27
N MET A 36 10.42 4.97 -4.05
CA MET A 36 10.34 6.40 -3.77
C MET A 36 11.67 7.12 -4.05
N GLU A 37 12.81 6.49 -3.75
CA GLU A 37 14.12 7.08 -4.04
C GLU A 37 14.40 7.15 -5.55
N LYS A 38 14.02 6.11 -6.32
CA LYS A 38 14.10 6.14 -7.78
C LYS A 38 13.19 7.21 -8.39
N GLU A 39 11.92 7.27 -7.95
CA GLU A 39 10.95 8.28 -8.41
C GLU A 39 11.41 9.72 -8.12
N LYS A 40 12.11 9.94 -7.00
CA LYS A 40 12.65 11.26 -6.66
C LYS A 40 13.66 11.77 -7.70
N HIS A 41 14.41 10.88 -8.32
CA HIS A 41 15.41 11.21 -9.33
C HIS A 41 14.85 11.20 -10.75
N GLU A 42 14.02 10.20 -11.07
CA GLU A 42 13.64 9.87 -12.46
C GLU A 42 12.18 10.25 -12.78
N GLY A 43 11.39 10.58 -11.76
CA GLY A 43 9.96 10.85 -11.90
C GLY A 43 9.13 9.60 -12.26
N PRO A 44 7.81 9.76 -12.43
CA PRO A 44 6.92 8.64 -12.76
C PRO A 44 6.99 8.19 -14.23
N ALA A 45 7.60 8.99 -15.11
CA ALA A 45 7.60 8.78 -16.56
C ALA A 45 8.22 7.44 -16.97
N GLN A 46 9.27 7.01 -16.29
CA GLN A 46 9.95 5.73 -16.55
C GLN A 46 9.01 4.51 -16.37
N TYR A 47 8.10 4.56 -15.40
CA TYR A 47 7.16 3.47 -15.11
C TYR A 47 5.96 3.47 -16.05
N LEU A 48 5.60 4.65 -16.57
CA LEU A 48 4.52 4.82 -17.54
C LEU A 48 4.98 4.60 -18.98
N GLY A 49 6.29 4.40 -19.21
CA GLY A 49 6.86 4.27 -20.55
C GLY A 49 6.73 5.55 -21.37
N ILE A 50 6.51 6.69 -20.72
CA ILE A 50 6.51 8.00 -21.35
C ILE A 50 7.97 8.35 -21.61
N LYS A 51 8.43 8.12 -22.84
CA LYS A 51 9.78 8.54 -23.25
C LYS A 51 9.87 10.06 -23.07
N SER A 52 10.87 10.52 -22.33
CA SER A 52 11.27 11.92 -22.32
C SER A 52 11.58 12.36 -23.76
N GLU A 53 11.14 13.56 -24.15
CA GLU A 53 11.28 14.13 -25.51
C GLU A 53 12.73 14.25 -26.03
N ASP A 54 13.73 13.89 -25.21
CA ASP A 54 15.16 13.97 -25.53
C ASP A 54 15.81 12.63 -26.00
N GLN A 55 15.04 11.57 -26.29
CA GLN A 55 15.59 10.35 -26.90
C GLN A 55 15.01 10.08 -28.29
N ASP A 56 15.76 10.55 -29.29
CA ASP A 56 15.65 10.26 -30.71
C ASP A 56 16.05 8.79 -31.03
N ASP A 57 15.41 8.25 -32.07
CA ASP A 57 15.62 7.00 -32.81
C ASP A 57 15.44 5.62 -32.13
N SER A 58 14.28 5.00 -32.38
CA SER A 58 14.18 3.85 -33.31
C SER A 58 12.73 3.39 -33.48
N GLU A 59 12.37 3.19 -34.73
CA GLU A 59 11.08 2.76 -35.28
C GLU A 59 10.53 1.49 -34.61
N ASP A 60 9.28 1.54 -34.14
CA ASP A 60 8.36 0.40 -34.27
C ASP A 60 6.94 0.94 -34.45
N ASP A 61 6.51 0.94 -35.71
CA ASP A 61 5.17 1.21 -36.18
C ASP A 61 4.30 -0.02 -35.90
N ASN A 62 3.44 0.04 -34.88
CA ASN A 62 2.27 -0.84 -34.83
C ASN A 62 1.09 -0.29 -33.99
N GLY A 63 0.14 0.35 -34.67
CA GLY A 63 -1.29 0.24 -34.35
C GLY A 63 -1.83 1.14 -33.24
N GLY A 64 -2.30 2.34 -33.62
CA GLY A 64 -2.94 3.35 -32.76
C GLY A 64 -4.30 3.00 -32.14
N GLY A 65 -4.52 1.72 -31.79
CA GLY A 65 -5.58 1.25 -30.88
C GLY A 65 -5.03 0.52 -29.65
N ASP A 66 -3.84 -0.06 -29.75
CA ASP A 66 -3.23 -0.86 -28.68
C ASP A 66 -2.37 -0.01 -27.72
N GLU A 67 -1.80 1.11 -28.19
CA GLU A 67 -0.95 2.00 -27.38
C GLU A 67 -1.70 2.62 -26.17
N GLU A 68 -2.93 3.10 -26.39
CA GLU A 68 -3.76 3.67 -25.31
C GLU A 68 -4.16 2.61 -24.27
N GLU A 69 -4.49 1.39 -24.72
CA GLU A 69 -4.83 0.29 -23.83
C GLU A 69 -3.60 -0.18 -23.03
N VAL A 70 -2.44 -0.27 -23.69
CA VAL A 70 -1.14 -0.58 -23.06
C VAL A 70 -0.77 0.47 -22.01
N ASP A 71 -0.97 1.76 -22.29
CA ASP A 71 -0.68 2.84 -21.34
C ASP A 71 -1.63 2.84 -20.15
N MET A 72 -2.92 2.56 -20.36
CA MET A 72 -3.89 2.38 -19.28
C MET A 72 -3.54 1.18 -18.39
N VAL A 73 -3.04 0.08 -18.96
CA VAL A 73 -2.56 -1.09 -18.21
C VAL A 73 -1.32 -0.74 -17.38
N LYS A 74 -0.35 -0.02 -17.95
CA LYS A 74 0.85 0.46 -17.22
C LYS A 74 0.47 1.39 -16.07
N LEU A 75 -0.44 2.33 -16.32
CA LEU A 75 -0.90 3.28 -15.30
C LEU A 75 -1.58 2.54 -14.14
N ARG A 76 -2.51 1.62 -14.42
CA ARG A 76 -3.16 0.80 -13.39
C ARG A 76 -2.15 -0.03 -12.61
N ARG A 77 -1.17 -0.61 -13.29
CA ARG A 77 -0.11 -1.38 -12.63
C ARG A 77 0.72 -0.49 -11.71
N TYR A 78 1.11 0.70 -12.17
CA TYR A 78 1.86 1.66 -11.37
C TYR A 78 1.08 2.10 -10.12
N GLU A 79 -0.21 2.41 -10.27
CA GLU A 79 -1.09 2.75 -9.15
C GLU A 79 -1.26 1.57 -8.17
N ALA A 80 -1.40 0.34 -8.69
CA ALA A 80 -1.45 -0.86 -7.85
C ALA A 80 -0.13 -1.15 -7.13
N GLU A 81 1.02 -0.91 -7.77
CA GLU A 81 2.34 -1.06 -7.15
C GLU A 81 2.54 -0.06 -6.01
N LYS A 82 1.96 1.14 -6.09
CA LYS A 82 1.98 2.15 -5.02
C LYS A 82 1.30 1.69 -3.73
N LEU A 83 0.36 0.76 -3.80
CA LEU A 83 -0.26 0.16 -2.61
C LEU A 83 0.75 -0.64 -1.76
N LYS A 84 1.88 -1.06 -2.36
CA LYS A 84 2.95 -1.80 -1.68
C LYS A 84 3.98 -0.89 -1.02
N TYR A 85 3.87 0.44 -1.13
CA TYR A 85 4.92 1.36 -0.65
C TYR A 85 4.96 1.43 0.87
N PHE A 86 3.84 1.14 1.52
CA PHE A 86 3.69 1.22 2.96
C PHE A 86 2.99 -0.04 3.49
N TYR A 87 3.24 -0.35 4.75
CA TYR A 87 2.47 -1.31 5.53
C TYR A 87 2.12 -0.70 6.89
N ALA A 88 1.14 -1.27 7.57
CA ALA A 88 0.74 -0.85 8.90
C ALA A 88 1.00 -1.97 9.91
N VAL A 89 1.55 -1.61 11.06
CA VAL A 89 1.62 -2.45 12.25
C VAL A 89 0.47 -2.02 13.16
N VAL A 90 -0.36 -2.97 13.53
CA VAL A 90 -1.55 -2.76 14.34
C VAL A 90 -1.38 -3.51 15.65
N GLU A 91 -1.40 -2.77 16.76
CA GLU A 91 -1.31 -3.36 18.08
C GLU A 91 -2.70 -3.45 18.70
N CYS A 92 -2.99 -4.60 19.31
CA CYS A 92 -4.25 -4.86 20.00
C CYS A 92 -3.98 -5.16 21.47
N ASP A 93 -4.96 -4.88 22.32
CA ASP A 93 -4.91 -5.18 23.76
C ASP A 93 -4.77 -6.68 24.07
N SER A 94 -5.23 -7.55 23.16
CA SER A 94 -5.16 -8.99 23.34
C SER A 94 -5.13 -9.77 22.02
N ALA A 95 -4.60 -11.00 22.07
CA ALA A 95 -4.65 -11.94 20.95
C ALA A 95 -6.09 -12.27 20.51
N ARG A 96 -7.06 -12.20 21.42
CA ARG A 96 -8.48 -12.39 21.10
C ARG A 96 -9.00 -11.27 20.21
N THR A 97 -8.66 -10.01 20.52
CA THR A 97 -9.02 -8.84 19.72
C THR A 97 -8.41 -8.94 18.32
N ALA A 98 -7.10 -9.20 18.24
CA ALA A 98 -6.40 -9.37 16.97
C ALA A 98 -7.00 -10.50 16.11
N LYS A 99 -7.36 -11.63 16.73
CA LYS A 99 -8.05 -12.74 16.05
C LYS A 99 -9.43 -12.38 15.53
N CYS A 100 -10.21 -11.62 16.30
CA CYS A 100 -11.53 -11.16 15.89
C CYS A 100 -11.45 -10.26 14.67
N ILE A 101 -10.54 -9.27 14.71
CA ILE A 101 -10.28 -8.34 13.62
C ILE A 101 -9.79 -9.09 12.39
N TYR A 102 -8.79 -9.95 12.53
CA TYR A 102 -8.27 -10.78 11.44
C TYR A 102 -9.38 -11.54 10.73
N ALA A 103 -10.22 -12.26 11.48
CA ALA A 103 -11.29 -13.08 10.92
C ALA A 103 -12.38 -12.28 10.19
N MET A 104 -12.57 -11.00 10.54
CA MET A 104 -13.63 -10.16 9.97
C MET A 104 -13.13 -9.20 8.90
N CYS A 105 -11.84 -8.85 8.89
CA CYS A 105 -11.29 -7.82 8.02
C CYS A 105 -10.35 -8.40 6.94
N ASP A 106 -9.65 -9.51 7.20
CA ASP A 106 -8.75 -10.08 6.20
C ASP A 106 -9.52 -10.54 4.96
N GLY A 107 -9.04 -10.17 3.78
CA GLY A 107 -9.70 -10.44 2.52
C GLY A 107 -10.95 -9.60 2.24
N VAL A 108 -11.31 -8.66 3.12
CA VAL A 108 -12.47 -7.78 2.92
C VAL A 108 -12.06 -6.50 2.19
N GLU A 109 -12.92 -6.05 1.28
CA GLU A 109 -12.74 -4.79 0.58
C GLU A 109 -12.95 -3.60 1.52
N TYR A 110 -12.03 -2.64 1.46
CA TYR A 110 -12.20 -1.36 2.12
C TYR A 110 -13.24 -0.53 1.37
N GLU A 111 -14.46 -0.51 1.91
CA GLU A 111 -15.63 0.15 1.31
C GLU A 111 -15.86 -0.32 -0.14
N ALA A 112 -16.00 0.60 -1.09
CA ALA A 112 -16.12 0.34 -2.52
C ALA A 112 -14.89 0.84 -3.29
N SER A 113 -13.69 0.61 -2.72
CA SER A 113 -12.42 1.14 -3.24
C SER A 113 -11.64 0.17 -4.12
N ALA A 114 -12.12 -1.06 -4.30
CA ALA A 114 -11.42 -2.20 -4.89
C ALA A 114 -10.09 -2.56 -4.19
N ASN A 115 -9.81 -2.00 -3.02
CA ASN A 115 -8.64 -2.35 -2.21
C ASN A 115 -9.04 -3.35 -1.15
N VAL A 116 -8.41 -4.52 -1.16
CA VAL A 116 -8.64 -5.58 -0.18
C VAL A 116 -7.63 -5.45 0.96
N ILE A 117 -8.12 -5.60 2.19
CA ILE A 117 -7.27 -5.62 3.38
C ILE A 117 -6.55 -6.97 3.45
N ASP A 118 -5.21 -6.94 3.45
CA ASP A 118 -4.34 -8.11 3.68
C ASP A 118 -3.76 -8.00 5.09
N LEU A 119 -4.23 -8.83 6.01
CA LEU A 119 -3.74 -8.91 7.38
C LEU A 119 -2.85 -10.13 7.54
N ARG A 120 -1.81 -9.98 8.38
CA ARG A 120 -0.91 -11.08 8.76
C ARG A 120 -0.49 -10.90 10.20
N TYR A 121 -0.23 -12.01 10.88
CA TYR A 121 0.37 -11.98 12.21
C TYR A 121 1.86 -11.73 12.11
N ILE A 122 2.36 -10.92 13.04
CA ILE A 122 3.78 -10.63 13.19
C ILE A 122 4.32 -11.55 14.30
N PRO A 123 5.42 -12.27 14.07
CA PRO A 123 6.09 -13.05 15.12
C PRO A 123 6.56 -12.16 16.27
N ASP A 124 6.57 -12.68 17.49
CA ASP A 124 6.98 -11.95 18.70
C ASP A 124 8.45 -11.46 18.66
N GLU A 125 9.27 -12.04 17.79
CA GLU A 125 10.70 -11.71 17.62
C GLU A 125 10.94 -10.53 16.67
N GLU A 126 9.92 -10.10 15.91
CA GLU A 126 10.05 -9.01 14.96
C GLU A 126 10.02 -7.67 15.71
N GLU A 127 11.05 -6.85 15.50
CA GLU A 127 11.18 -5.52 16.10
C GLU A 127 11.00 -4.44 15.02
N PHE A 128 10.30 -3.35 15.37
CA PHE A 128 10.10 -2.20 14.50
C PHE A 128 10.76 -0.96 15.08
N GLU A 129 11.60 -0.29 14.29
CA GLU A 129 12.28 0.92 14.72
C GLU A 129 11.34 2.14 14.75
N GLU A 130 11.27 2.83 15.88
CA GLU A 130 10.47 4.07 16.03
C GLU A 130 10.93 5.19 15.07
N SER A 131 12.22 5.21 14.70
CA SER A 131 12.77 6.16 13.72
C SER A 131 12.23 5.98 12.30
N GLU A 132 11.69 4.81 11.97
CA GLU A 132 11.17 4.50 10.63
C GLU A 132 9.65 4.74 10.50
N VAL A 133 8.99 5.16 11.58
CA VAL A 133 7.56 5.41 11.59
C VAL A 133 7.23 6.61 10.70
N HIS A 134 6.41 6.36 9.67
CA HIS A 134 5.91 7.40 8.77
C HIS A 134 4.70 8.15 9.33
N ALA A 135 3.79 7.46 10.00
CA ALA A 135 2.60 8.04 10.61
C ALA A 135 2.07 7.17 11.76
N VAL A 136 1.34 7.80 12.70
CA VAL A 136 0.76 7.13 13.88
C VAL A 136 -0.70 7.54 14.08
N ALA A 137 -1.48 6.64 14.70
CA ALA A 137 -2.80 6.91 15.24
C ALA A 137 -3.08 6.07 16.49
#